data_AF-A0A077FD66-F1
#
_entry.id   AF-A0A077FD66-F1
#
_cell.length_a   1.000
_cell.length_b   1.000
_cell.length_c   1.000
_cell.angle_alpha   90.00
_cell.angle_beta   90.00
_cell.angle_gamma   90.00
#
_symmetry.space_group_name_H-M   'P 1'
#
loop_
_entity.id
_entity.type
_entity.pdbx_description
1 polymer ?
#
loop_
_entity_poly.entity_id
_entity_poly.type
_entity_poly.pdbx_seq_one_letter_code
_entity_poly.pdbx_strand_id
1 'polypeptide(L)'
;MMNVERRSLLKGMAIGGLAGVALSSSSLSLANSVLGRPAHAQAASLALVSAEVARSAFVQGLQASPAAPQLQVIPAGLELALMLELQQHLASGQAQRLIGLLDDASATLIVDLARSAGARVQWLGQHSTHAGQSRHRLLSAQAAHGCALQLGQQLHACGQGFSLHEQRLHSPAPTLQLASTKRGVAGDQWAATLGYALAVLGSTDTGQAPLLASRPSALTGTYVSFSIAV
;
A
#
# COMPACT_ATOMS: atom_id res chain seq x y z
N MET A 1 14.38 54.50 23.92
CA MET A 1 15.61 54.09 23.20
C MET A 1 16.50 53.36 24.19
N MET A 2 16.86 52.10 23.87
CA MET A 2 18.03 51.26 24.27
C MET A 2 18.62 51.45 25.70
N ASN A 3 18.97 50.42 26.48
CA ASN A 3 19.70 49.22 26.09
C ASN A 3 19.81 48.24 27.29
N VAL A 4 19.44 46.99 27.06
CA VAL A 4 20.14 45.72 27.40
C VAL A 4 20.56 45.41 28.85
N GLU A 5 19.89 44.37 29.36
CA GLU A 5 20.34 43.43 30.40
C GLU A 5 21.71 42.81 30.11
N ARG A 6 22.57 42.71 31.11
CA ARG A 6 23.50 41.58 31.26
C ARG A 6 23.71 41.25 32.72
N ARG A 7 23.10 40.16 33.20
CA ARG A 7 23.55 39.46 34.41
C ARG A 7 23.82 38.01 34.05
N SER A 8 25.12 37.75 33.94
CA SER A 8 25.72 36.42 33.86
C SER A 8 25.53 35.71 35.19
N LEU A 9 24.87 34.54 35.15
CA LEU A 9 24.99 33.52 36.19
C LEU A 9 24.78 32.17 35.52
N LEU A 10 25.82 31.34 35.53
CA LEU A 10 25.67 29.93 35.90
C LEU A 10 27.06 29.34 36.19
N LYS A 11 27.29 29.20 37.49
CA LYS A 11 28.37 28.42 38.10
C LYS A 11 28.01 26.94 37.98
N GLY A 12 29.00 26.16 37.57
CA GLY A 12 29.23 24.81 38.08
C GLY A 12 28.53 23.68 37.33
N MET A 13 29.32 22.82 36.70
CA MET A 13 29.64 21.51 37.29
C MET A 13 30.82 20.91 36.55
N ALA A 14 31.77 20.40 37.33
CA ALA A 14 32.95 19.69 36.88
C ALA A 14 32.88 18.24 37.36
N ILE A 15 33.70 17.39 36.72
CA ILE A 15 34.07 16.02 37.11
C ILE A 15 32.97 15.00 36.77
N GLY A 16 33.18 13.88 36.09
CA GLY A 16 34.36 13.09 35.76
C GLY A 16 33.90 11.62 35.78
N GLY A 17 34.32 10.80 34.82
CA GLY A 17 33.96 9.38 34.82
C GLY A 17 34.07 8.72 33.46
N LEU A 18 35.28 8.29 33.09
CA LEU A 18 35.51 7.25 32.10
C LEU A 18 35.44 5.90 32.82
N ALA A 19 34.44 5.06 32.52
CA ALA A 19 34.53 3.59 32.60
C ALA A 19 33.23 2.93 32.14
N GLY A 20 33.37 1.88 31.32
CA GLY A 20 32.34 0.85 31.16
C GLY A 20 31.56 0.89 29.85
N VAL A 21 32.20 0.52 28.74
CA VAL A 21 31.48 0.02 27.56
C VAL A 21 30.97 -1.38 27.92
N ALA A 22 29.75 -1.48 28.41
CA ALA A 22 29.00 -2.72 28.39
C ALA A 22 28.13 -2.69 27.12
N LEU A 23 28.47 -3.55 26.17
CA LEU A 23 27.59 -3.88 25.04
C LEU A 23 26.34 -4.57 25.61
N SER A 24 25.30 -3.79 25.92
CA SER A 24 23.95 -4.31 26.05
C SER A 24 23.15 -3.87 24.83
N SER A 25 22.75 -4.84 24.03
CA SER A 25 21.92 -4.69 22.84
C SER A 25 20.66 -3.88 23.12
N SER A 26 20.62 -2.69 22.52
CA SER A 26 19.45 -2.00 21.97
C SER A 26 18.15 -2.06 22.78
N SER A 27 18.12 -1.36 23.92
CA SER A 27 16.87 -0.86 24.51
C SER A 27 16.46 0.43 23.80
N LEU A 28 15.82 0.33 22.63
CA LEU A 28 15.17 1.47 21.98
C LEU A 28 13.87 1.00 21.32
N SER A 29 12.74 1.22 22.00
CA SER A 29 11.42 1.43 21.36
C SER A 29 10.40 1.91 22.39
N LEU A 30 10.65 3.06 23.03
CA LEU A 30 9.61 3.83 23.72
C LEU A 30 9.84 5.32 23.47
N ALA A 31 9.71 5.73 22.20
CA ALA A 31 9.60 7.13 21.81
C ALA A 31 8.67 7.27 20.60
N ASN A 32 7.43 6.76 20.73
CA ASN A 32 6.42 6.89 19.67
C ASN A 32 5.13 7.59 20.15
N SER A 33 5.14 8.19 21.34
CA SER A 33 3.95 8.82 21.94
C SER A 33 3.93 10.35 21.89
N VAL A 34 4.99 11.02 21.40
CA VAL A 34 5.10 12.50 21.43
C VAL A 34 4.96 13.14 20.03
N LEU A 35 4.99 12.36 18.94
CA LEU A 35 4.89 12.88 17.57
C LEU A 35 3.88 12.07 16.76
N GLY A 36 2.59 12.38 16.92
CA GLY A 36 1.52 11.84 16.09
C GLY A 36 1.21 10.37 16.36
N ARG A 37 -0.02 10.10 16.80
CA ARG A 37 -0.59 8.76 16.95
C ARG A 37 -0.21 7.89 15.73
N PRO A 38 0.44 6.72 15.90
CA PRO A 38 0.60 5.80 14.77
C PRO A 38 -0.80 5.48 14.28
N ALA A 39 -1.08 5.85 13.02
CA ALA A 39 -2.31 5.41 12.37
C ALA A 39 -2.30 3.89 12.45
N HIS A 40 -3.18 3.31 13.27
CA HIS A 40 -3.33 1.87 13.29
C HIS A 40 -3.60 1.44 11.86
N ALA A 41 -2.82 0.49 11.37
CA ALA A 41 -3.05 -0.14 10.09
C ALA A 41 -4.46 -0.72 10.12
N GLN A 42 -5.38 -0.07 9.43
CA GLN A 42 -6.74 -0.56 9.33
C GLN A 42 -6.72 -1.79 8.44
N ALA A 43 -7.09 -2.95 8.98
CA ALA A 43 -7.22 -4.14 8.16
C ALA A 43 -8.19 -3.86 7.01
N ALA A 44 -7.86 -4.35 5.81
CA ALA A 44 -8.81 -4.30 4.70
C ALA A 44 -10.02 -5.16 5.05
N SER A 45 -11.22 -4.58 4.98
CA SER A 45 -12.48 -5.26 5.25
C SER A 45 -13.23 -5.62 3.96
N LEU A 46 -13.03 -4.84 2.90
CA LEU A 46 -13.74 -5.00 1.63
C LEU A 46 -12.77 -4.95 0.43
N ALA A 47 -12.92 -5.88 -0.49
CA ALA A 47 -12.24 -5.91 -1.77
C ALA A 47 -13.25 -5.86 -2.93
N LEU A 48 -13.14 -4.86 -3.79
CA LEU A 48 -13.94 -4.72 -5.01
C LEU A 48 -13.13 -5.21 -6.21
N VAL A 49 -13.66 -6.17 -6.97
CA VAL A 49 -12.94 -6.80 -8.10
C VAL A 49 -13.81 -6.89 -9.35
N SER A 50 -13.28 -6.59 -10.54
CA SER A 50 -14.02 -6.82 -11.79
C SER A 50 -14.24 -8.32 -11.99
N ALA A 51 -15.25 -8.70 -12.80
CA ALA A 51 -15.63 -10.10 -13.00
C ALA A 51 -14.45 -11.01 -13.42
N GLU A 52 -13.58 -10.51 -14.30
CA GLU A 52 -12.37 -11.20 -14.75
C GLU A 52 -11.29 -11.32 -13.66
N VAL A 53 -11.25 -10.35 -12.73
CA VAL A 53 -10.31 -10.32 -11.60
C VAL A 53 -10.74 -11.27 -10.49
N ALA A 54 -12.04 -11.49 -10.29
CA ALA A 54 -12.59 -12.30 -9.20
C ALA A 54 -12.04 -13.73 -9.15
N ARG A 55 -11.62 -14.29 -10.30
CA ARG A 55 -11.03 -15.64 -10.41
C ARG A 55 -9.51 -15.61 -10.61
N SER A 56 -8.91 -14.43 -10.64
CA SER A 56 -7.50 -14.23 -10.95
C SER A 56 -6.58 -14.48 -9.74
N ALA A 57 -5.28 -14.45 -10.01
CA ALA A 57 -4.24 -14.47 -9.00
C ALA A 57 -4.35 -13.35 -7.93
N PHE A 58 -4.98 -12.22 -8.26
CA PHE A 58 -5.19 -11.11 -7.34
C PHE A 58 -5.89 -11.55 -6.05
N VAL A 59 -7.00 -12.29 -6.18
CA VAL A 59 -7.80 -12.74 -5.02
C VAL A 59 -7.03 -13.73 -4.15
N GLN A 60 -6.14 -14.56 -4.72
CA GLN A 60 -5.25 -15.39 -3.87
C GLN A 60 -4.25 -14.55 -3.11
N GLY A 61 -3.67 -13.53 -3.76
CA GLY A 61 -2.77 -12.59 -3.09
C GLY A 61 -3.42 -11.94 -1.89
N LEU A 62 -4.67 -11.49 -2.06
CA LEU A 62 -5.50 -10.97 -0.97
C LEU A 62 -5.69 -11.97 0.16
N GLN A 63 -6.13 -13.19 -0.17
CA GLN A 63 -6.46 -14.24 0.81
C GLN A 63 -5.23 -14.81 1.52
N ALA A 64 -4.05 -14.72 0.91
CA ALA A 64 -2.80 -15.15 1.51
C ALA A 64 -2.26 -14.18 2.56
N SER A 65 -2.82 -12.97 2.67
CA SER A 65 -2.37 -11.97 3.62
C SER A 65 -2.90 -12.27 5.03
N PRO A 66 -2.01 -12.38 6.04
CA PRO A 66 -2.43 -12.50 7.43
C PRO A 66 -3.03 -11.20 7.98
N ALA A 67 -2.81 -10.06 7.30
CA ALA A 67 -3.29 -8.75 7.72
C ALA A 67 -4.77 -8.49 7.39
N ALA A 68 -5.42 -9.36 6.59
CA ALA A 68 -6.81 -9.19 6.15
C ALA A 68 -7.62 -10.50 6.23
N PRO A 69 -7.73 -11.14 7.42
CA PRO A 69 -8.34 -12.47 7.57
C PRO A 69 -9.87 -12.50 7.32
N GLN A 70 -10.56 -11.35 7.43
CA GLN A 70 -12.01 -11.22 7.25
C GLN A 70 -12.38 -10.45 5.97
N LEU A 71 -11.46 -10.36 5.01
CA LEU A 71 -11.68 -9.60 3.79
C LEU A 71 -12.84 -10.18 2.96
N GLN A 72 -13.90 -9.39 2.79
CA GLN A 72 -14.99 -9.74 1.90
C GLN A 72 -14.64 -9.32 0.47
N VAL A 73 -14.67 -10.26 -0.48
CA VAL A 73 -14.43 -9.98 -1.90
C VAL A 73 -15.77 -9.89 -2.63
N ILE A 74 -16.07 -8.72 -3.18
CA ILE A 74 -17.30 -8.44 -3.93
C ILE A 74 -16.94 -8.24 -5.40
N PRO A 75 -17.50 -9.05 -6.32
CA PRO A 75 -17.48 -8.75 -7.74
C PRO A 75 -18.20 -7.42 -7.96
N ALA A 76 -17.47 -6.43 -8.48
CA ALA A 76 -17.95 -5.09 -8.70
C ALA A 76 -18.14 -4.82 -10.20
N GLY A 77 -19.33 -4.34 -10.55
CA GLY A 77 -19.64 -3.75 -11.83
C GLY A 77 -20.19 -2.33 -11.66
N LEU A 78 -20.89 -1.86 -12.69
CA LEU A 78 -21.53 -0.55 -12.72
C LEU A 78 -23.00 -0.60 -12.21
N GLU A 79 -23.38 -1.62 -11.43
CA GLU A 79 -24.74 -1.73 -10.92
C GLU A 79 -25.05 -0.64 -9.88
N LEU A 80 -26.22 -0.01 -10.02
CA LEU A 80 -26.68 1.04 -9.09
C LEU A 80 -26.77 0.55 -7.64
N ALA A 81 -27.20 -0.70 -7.43
CA ALA A 81 -27.30 -1.28 -6.09
C ALA A 81 -25.95 -1.28 -5.36
N LEU A 82 -24.88 -1.68 -6.06
CA LEU A 82 -23.52 -1.66 -5.51
C LEU A 82 -23.07 -0.25 -5.16
N MET A 83 -23.38 0.75 -6.01
CA MET A 83 -23.02 2.14 -5.74
C MET A 83 -23.74 2.69 -4.50
N LEU A 84 -25.02 2.34 -4.32
CA LEU A 84 -25.79 2.73 -3.14
C LEU A 84 -25.25 2.06 -1.87
N GLU A 85 -24.95 0.76 -1.92
CA GLU A 85 -24.32 0.04 -0.81
C GLU A 85 -22.96 0.65 -0.44
N LEU A 86 -22.13 0.94 -1.44
CA LEU A 86 -20.83 1.57 -1.24
C LEU A 86 -20.97 2.97 -0.63
N GLN A 87 -21.92 3.77 -1.10
CA GLN A 87 -22.19 5.09 -0.53
C GLN A 87 -22.61 4.99 0.95
N GLN A 88 -23.50 4.05 1.29
CA GLN A 88 -23.87 3.79 2.68
C GLN A 88 -22.67 3.35 3.52
N HIS A 89 -21.82 2.51 2.96
CA HIS A 89 -20.62 2.02 3.61
C HIS A 89 -19.63 3.15 3.91
N LEU A 90 -19.40 4.03 2.92
CA LEU A 90 -18.56 5.24 3.06
C LEU A 90 -19.15 6.23 4.07
N ALA A 91 -20.47 6.37 4.12
CA ALA A 91 -21.17 7.28 5.03
C ALA A 91 -21.32 6.73 6.47
N SER A 92 -21.05 5.44 6.70
CA SER A 92 -21.26 4.78 8.00
C SER A 92 -20.38 5.34 9.13
N GLY A 93 -19.30 6.05 8.80
CA GLY A 93 -18.29 6.52 9.75
C GLY A 93 -17.50 5.39 10.41
N GLN A 94 -17.74 4.13 10.02
CA GLN A 94 -16.97 3.00 10.49
C GLN A 94 -15.60 3.04 9.86
N ALA A 95 -14.61 2.98 10.73
CA ALA A 95 -13.21 3.06 10.38
C ALA A 95 -12.84 1.79 9.59
N GLN A 96 -12.62 1.91 8.28
CA GLN A 96 -12.37 0.74 7.43
C GLN A 96 -11.52 1.04 6.20
N ARG A 97 -11.03 -0.03 5.57
CA ARG A 97 -10.24 0.07 4.34
C ARG A 97 -10.85 -0.76 3.22
N LEU A 98 -11.11 -0.07 2.12
CA LEU A 98 -11.52 -0.66 0.86
C LEU A 98 -10.30 -0.80 -0.03
N ILE A 99 -10.15 -1.96 -0.65
CA ILE A 99 -9.14 -2.21 -1.68
C ILE A 99 -9.83 -2.69 -2.94
N GLY A 100 -9.16 -2.59 -4.07
CA GLY A 100 -9.76 -3.10 -5.30
C GLY A 100 -8.78 -3.25 -6.44
N LEU A 101 -9.22 -4.02 -7.43
CA LEU A 101 -8.62 -4.13 -8.75
C LEU A 101 -9.75 -4.27 -9.76
N LEU A 102 -10.03 -3.20 -10.48
CA LEU A 102 -11.17 -3.06 -11.39
C LEU A 102 -10.71 -2.63 -12.78
N ASP A 103 -11.61 -2.69 -13.75
CA ASP A 103 -11.47 -1.99 -15.02
C ASP A 103 -11.45 -0.46 -14.81
N ASP A 104 -10.94 0.27 -15.80
CA ASP A 104 -10.71 1.71 -15.73
C ASP A 104 -12.03 2.50 -15.47
N ALA A 105 -13.16 2.05 -16.03
CA ALA A 105 -14.44 2.75 -15.92
C ALA A 105 -15.03 2.60 -14.51
N SER A 106 -15.12 1.36 -14.01
CA SER A 106 -15.65 1.07 -12.68
C SER A 106 -14.78 1.70 -11.58
N ALA A 107 -13.45 1.65 -11.72
CA ALA A 107 -12.53 2.25 -10.77
C ALA A 107 -12.68 3.77 -10.68
N THR A 108 -12.89 4.43 -11.82
CA THR A 108 -13.05 5.89 -11.86
C THR A 108 -14.24 6.33 -11.01
N LEU A 109 -15.39 5.65 -11.15
CA LEU A 109 -16.58 5.98 -10.37
C LEU A 109 -16.41 5.69 -8.88
N ILE A 110 -15.84 4.54 -8.52
CA ILE A 110 -15.64 4.17 -7.11
C ILE A 110 -14.67 5.13 -6.40
N VAL A 111 -13.57 5.49 -7.07
CA VAL A 111 -12.59 6.43 -6.52
C VAL A 111 -13.20 7.83 -6.40
N ASP A 112 -14.01 8.28 -7.35
CA ASP A 112 -14.68 9.57 -7.30
C ASP A 112 -15.74 9.61 -6.18
N LEU A 113 -16.56 8.57 -6.05
CA LEU A 113 -17.52 8.41 -4.97
C LEU A 113 -16.83 8.45 -3.60
N ALA A 114 -15.75 7.67 -3.43
CA ALA A 114 -14.98 7.67 -2.20
C ALA A 114 -14.40 9.06 -1.87
N ARG A 115 -13.83 9.76 -2.86
CA ARG A 115 -13.29 11.11 -2.67
C ARG A 115 -14.37 12.13 -2.30
N SER A 116 -15.53 12.08 -2.96
CA SER A 116 -16.65 12.98 -2.65
C SER A 116 -17.24 12.74 -1.26
N ALA A 117 -17.17 11.51 -0.76
CA ALA A 117 -17.50 11.15 0.63
C ALA A 117 -16.41 11.54 1.65
N GLY A 118 -15.30 12.15 1.22
CA GLY A 118 -14.20 12.56 2.09
C GLY A 118 -13.22 11.43 2.47
N ALA A 119 -13.36 10.25 1.87
CA ALA A 119 -12.44 9.14 2.10
C ALA A 119 -11.05 9.44 1.51
N ARG A 120 -10.02 8.80 2.10
CA ARG A 120 -8.61 9.05 1.78
C ARG A 120 -8.05 7.95 0.91
N VAL A 121 -7.77 8.28 -0.36
CA VAL A 121 -7.05 7.38 -1.27
C VAL A 121 -5.58 7.28 -0.85
N GLN A 122 -5.17 6.13 -0.34
CA GLN A 122 -3.81 5.85 0.13
C GLN A 122 -2.93 5.28 -0.99
N TRP A 123 -3.54 4.56 -1.92
CA TRP A 123 -2.90 3.96 -3.09
C TRP A 123 -3.83 4.09 -4.29
N LEU A 124 -3.27 4.43 -5.45
CA LEU A 124 -3.92 4.32 -6.75
C LEU A 124 -2.89 3.81 -7.76
N GLY A 125 -3.17 2.71 -8.43
CA GLY A 125 -2.28 2.08 -9.39
C GLY A 125 -2.97 1.83 -10.72
N GLN A 126 -2.34 2.17 -11.83
CA GLN A 126 -2.72 1.74 -13.17
C GLN A 126 -1.82 0.60 -13.60
N HIS A 127 -2.41 -0.50 -14.02
CA HIS A 127 -1.73 -1.74 -14.37
C HIS A 127 -2.14 -2.13 -15.78
N SER A 128 -1.16 -2.30 -16.67
CA SER A 128 -1.41 -2.86 -18.00
C SER A 128 -0.54 -4.08 -18.21
N THR A 129 -1.13 -5.16 -18.70
CA THR A 129 -0.42 -6.41 -18.98
C THR A 129 -0.63 -6.84 -20.41
N HIS A 130 0.49 -7.07 -21.11
CA HIS A 130 0.50 -7.49 -22.50
C HIS A 130 1.73 -8.36 -22.79
N ALA A 131 1.55 -9.46 -23.52
CA ALA A 131 2.63 -10.37 -23.93
C ALA A 131 3.56 -10.84 -22.80
N GLY A 132 3.04 -10.97 -21.57
CA GLY A 132 3.83 -11.39 -20.40
C GLY A 132 4.77 -10.32 -19.86
N GLN A 133 4.55 -9.07 -20.22
CA GLN A 133 5.14 -7.90 -19.57
C GLN A 133 4.05 -7.11 -18.85
N SER A 134 4.37 -6.63 -17.66
CA SER A 134 3.48 -5.75 -16.90
C SER A 134 4.04 -4.34 -16.78
N ARG A 135 3.16 -3.35 -16.87
CA ARG A 135 3.50 -1.95 -16.61
C ARG A 135 2.62 -1.45 -15.47
N HIS A 136 3.24 -0.79 -14.51
CA HIS A 136 2.61 -0.32 -13.30
C HIS A 136 2.95 1.15 -13.09
N ARG A 137 1.93 2.00 -13.02
CA ARG A 137 2.07 3.41 -12.65
C ARG A 137 1.30 3.65 -11.37
N LEU A 138 1.99 4.08 -10.33
CA LEU A 138 1.49 4.10 -8.96
C LEU A 138 1.53 5.53 -8.42
N LEU A 139 0.47 5.90 -7.72
CA LEU A 139 0.37 7.07 -6.87
C LEU A 139 0.20 6.58 -5.44
N SER A 140 1.12 6.94 -4.56
CA SER A 140 1.15 6.43 -3.19
C SER A 140 1.20 7.57 -2.19
N ALA A 141 0.33 7.51 -1.18
CA ALA A 141 0.40 8.38 -0.02
C ALA A 141 1.41 7.81 1.01
N GLN A 142 1.74 8.60 2.03
CA GLN A 142 2.64 8.18 3.10
C GLN A 142 2.21 6.88 3.80
N ALA A 143 0.91 6.60 3.88
CA ALA A 143 0.38 5.36 4.46
C ALA A 143 0.71 4.09 3.65
N ALA A 144 1.04 4.25 2.36
CA ALA A 144 1.43 3.17 1.46
C ALA A 144 2.96 3.13 1.22
N HIS A 145 3.74 3.78 2.09
CA HIS A 145 5.18 3.85 1.96
C HIS A 145 5.80 2.44 1.92
N GLY A 146 6.70 2.22 0.96
CA GLY A 146 7.39 0.92 0.79
C GLY A 146 6.61 -0.12 -0.02
N CYS A 147 5.28 -0.03 -0.11
CA CYS A 147 4.46 -1.01 -0.85
C CYS A 147 4.88 -1.13 -2.33
N ALA A 148 5.19 0.00 -2.99
CA ALA A 148 5.64 0.00 -4.38
C ALA A 148 7.01 -0.66 -4.57
N LEU A 149 7.92 -0.47 -3.62
CA LEU A 149 9.24 -1.12 -3.62
C LEU A 149 9.12 -2.63 -3.40
N GLN A 150 8.31 -3.04 -2.42
CA GLN A 150 8.03 -4.45 -2.14
C GLN A 150 7.39 -5.15 -3.35
N LEU A 151 6.41 -4.50 -4.00
CA LEU A 151 5.82 -4.97 -5.25
C LEU A 151 6.92 -5.17 -6.32
N GLY A 152 7.77 -4.17 -6.56
CA GLY A 152 8.87 -4.28 -7.53
C GLY A 152 9.87 -5.40 -7.23
N GLN A 153 10.23 -5.58 -5.95
CA GLN A 153 11.13 -6.65 -5.51
C GLN A 153 10.52 -8.04 -5.76
N GLN A 154 9.25 -8.23 -5.44
CA GLN A 154 8.55 -9.49 -5.65
C GLN A 154 8.37 -9.78 -7.15
N LEU A 155 8.01 -8.77 -7.96
CA LEU A 155 7.95 -8.92 -9.42
C LEU A 155 9.30 -9.34 -10.01
N HIS A 156 10.40 -8.74 -9.53
CA HIS A 156 11.75 -9.10 -9.95
C HIS A 156 12.12 -10.53 -9.58
N ALA A 157 11.81 -10.95 -8.34
CA ALA A 157 12.07 -12.30 -7.85
C ALA A 157 11.33 -13.37 -8.67
N CYS A 158 10.13 -13.07 -9.13
CA CYS A 158 9.32 -13.98 -9.93
C CYS A 158 9.76 -14.06 -11.41
N GLY A 159 10.76 -13.27 -11.82
CA GLY A 159 11.33 -13.33 -13.17
C GLY A 159 10.39 -12.82 -14.28
N GLN A 160 9.29 -12.15 -13.92
CA GLN A 160 8.39 -11.52 -14.88
C GLN A 160 9.01 -10.23 -15.43
N GLY A 161 8.78 -9.95 -16.71
CA GLY A 161 9.17 -8.66 -17.28
C GLY A 161 8.24 -7.58 -16.75
N PHE A 162 8.79 -6.50 -16.19
CA PHE A 162 7.95 -5.41 -15.69
C PHE A 162 8.60 -4.03 -15.83
N SER A 163 7.75 -3.01 -15.81
CA SER A 163 8.12 -1.62 -15.55
C SER A 163 7.21 -1.06 -14.45
N LEU A 164 7.80 -0.42 -13.44
CA LEU A 164 7.09 0.16 -12.31
C LEU A 164 7.58 1.59 -12.09
N HIS A 165 6.62 2.51 -12.01
CA HIS A 165 6.85 3.92 -11.72
C HIS A 165 5.94 4.34 -10.57
N GLU A 166 6.52 4.81 -9.46
CA GLU A 166 5.79 5.36 -8.31
C GLU A 166 6.01 6.87 -8.22
N GLN A 167 4.93 7.62 -8.03
CA GLN A 167 4.98 9.00 -7.57
C GLN A 167 4.36 9.08 -6.17
N ARG A 168 5.12 9.62 -5.23
CA ARG A 168 4.68 9.78 -3.85
C ARG A 168 4.01 11.14 -3.66
N LEU A 169 2.78 11.12 -3.19
CA LEU A 169 2.03 12.34 -2.91
C LEU A 169 2.51 12.94 -1.60
N HIS A 170 2.72 14.26 -1.59
CA HIS A 170 3.10 15.03 -0.39
C HIS A 170 4.42 14.56 0.27
N SER A 171 5.32 13.96 -0.50
CA SER A 171 6.64 13.53 -0.04
C SER A 171 7.73 14.17 -0.90
N PRO A 172 8.83 14.68 -0.30
CA PRO A 172 10.00 15.14 -1.06
C PRO A 172 10.86 13.98 -1.58
N ALA A 173 10.51 12.72 -1.26
CA ALA A 173 11.27 11.56 -1.70
C ALA A 173 11.21 11.42 -3.24
N PRO A 174 12.31 10.96 -3.87
CA PRO A 174 12.34 10.77 -5.31
C PRO A 174 11.32 9.73 -5.76
N THR A 175 10.86 9.87 -7.01
CA THR A 175 10.03 8.87 -7.69
C THR A 175 10.78 7.54 -7.75
N LEU A 176 10.11 6.43 -7.41
CA LEU A 176 10.68 5.10 -7.57
C LEU A 176 10.46 4.65 -9.02
N GLN A 177 11.54 4.24 -9.69
CA GLN A 177 11.49 3.65 -11.02
C GLN A 177 12.24 2.33 -11.01
N LEU A 178 11.55 1.25 -11.37
CA LEU A 178 12.09 -0.11 -11.41
C LEU A 178 11.68 -0.75 -12.73
N ALA A 179 12.59 -1.51 -13.33
CA ALA A 179 12.27 -2.30 -14.50
C ALA A 179 13.10 -3.59 -14.50
N SER A 180 12.53 -4.65 -15.07
CA SER A 180 13.23 -5.91 -15.30
C SER A 180 12.79 -6.49 -16.62
N THR A 181 13.73 -7.07 -17.35
CA THR A 181 13.41 -7.91 -18.50
C THR A 181 12.85 -9.26 -18.04
N LYS A 182 12.06 -9.88 -18.90
CA LYS A 182 11.49 -11.21 -18.66
C LYS A 182 12.60 -12.26 -18.64
N ARG A 183 12.64 -13.08 -17.58
CA ARG A 183 13.58 -14.20 -17.40
C ARG A 183 12.90 -15.56 -17.37
N GLY A 184 11.60 -15.60 -17.09
CA GLY A 184 10.80 -16.83 -16.97
C GLY A 184 9.52 -16.82 -17.80
N VAL A 185 8.65 -17.80 -17.57
CA VAL A 185 7.35 -17.90 -18.25
C VAL A 185 6.44 -16.76 -17.77
N ALA A 186 5.64 -16.22 -18.69
CA ALA A 186 4.65 -15.20 -18.36
C ALA A 186 3.62 -15.80 -17.40
N GLY A 187 3.28 -15.09 -16.33
CA GLY A 187 2.41 -15.62 -15.31
C GLY A 187 1.57 -14.55 -14.63
N ASP A 188 0.66 -15.03 -13.81
CA ASP A 188 -0.32 -14.19 -13.13
C ASP A 188 0.19 -13.65 -11.78
N GLN A 189 1.47 -13.91 -11.50
CA GLN A 189 2.12 -13.61 -10.22
C GLN A 189 2.10 -12.11 -9.89
N TRP A 190 2.09 -11.22 -10.89
CA TRP A 190 2.00 -9.78 -10.65
C TRP A 190 0.70 -9.42 -9.91
N ALA A 191 -0.41 -10.06 -10.26
CA ALA A 191 -1.72 -9.79 -9.67
C ALA A 191 -1.77 -10.33 -8.23
N ALA A 192 -1.23 -11.52 -7.97
CA ALA A 192 -1.08 -12.04 -6.60
C ALA A 192 -0.20 -11.14 -5.74
N THR A 193 0.93 -10.69 -6.28
CA THR A 193 1.86 -9.77 -5.62
C THR A 193 1.15 -8.45 -5.26
N LEU A 194 0.38 -7.90 -6.19
CA LEU A 194 -0.41 -6.69 -5.97
C LEU A 194 -1.49 -6.89 -4.89
N GLY A 195 -2.26 -7.98 -4.97
CA GLY A 195 -3.29 -8.31 -3.98
C GLY A 195 -2.71 -8.40 -2.58
N TYR A 196 -1.63 -9.17 -2.41
CA TYR A 196 -0.95 -9.30 -1.12
C TYR A 196 -0.45 -7.94 -0.61
N ALA A 197 0.23 -7.15 -1.48
CA ALA A 197 0.74 -5.83 -1.13
C ALA A 197 -0.36 -4.85 -0.67
N LEU A 198 -1.54 -4.89 -1.30
CA LEU A 198 -2.67 -4.05 -0.88
C LEU A 198 -3.31 -4.53 0.43
N ALA A 199 -3.38 -5.84 0.65
CA ALA A 199 -3.91 -6.39 1.88
C ALA A 199 -3.03 -6.08 3.09
N VAL A 200 -1.70 -6.10 2.93
CA VAL A 200 -0.74 -5.74 3.99
C VAL A 200 -0.44 -4.24 4.08
N LEU A 201 -1.08 -3.40 3.27
CA LEU A 201 -0.77 -1.96 3.20
C LEU A 201 -0.84 -1.31 4.58
N GLY A 202 0.17 -0.52 4.93
CA GLY A 202 0.25 0.14 6.23
C GLY A 202 0.47 -0.79 7.43
N SER A 203 0.54 -2.10 7.25
CA SER A 203 1.01 -3.03 8.28
C SER A 203 2.54 -3.08 8.30
N THR A 204 3.11 -3.71 9.33
CA THR A 204 4.55 -3.99 9.40
C THR A 204 4.92 -5.31 8.72
N ASP A 205 3.99 -5.96 8.03
CA ASP A 205 4.23 -7.24 7.36
C ASP A 205 5.09 -7.04 6.10
N THR A 206 6.29 -7.61 6.13
CA THR A 206 7.25 -7.61 5.01
C THR A 206 7.25 -8.93 4.25
N GLY A 207 6.23 -9.77 4.44
CA GLY A 207 6.09 -11.05 3.77
C GLY A 207 5.93 -10.93 2.26
N GLN A 208 5.78 -12.09 1.62
CA GLN A 208 5.68 -12.18 0.17
C GLN A 208 4.42 -12.91 -0.25
N ALA A 209 3.85 -12.49 -1.38
CA ALA A 209 2.76 -13.23 -2.00
C ALA A 209 3.24 -14.66 -2.31
N PRO A 210 2.42 -15.70 -2.06
CA PRO A 210 2.74 -17.05 -2.46
C PRO A 210 3.03 -17.13 -3.96
N LEU A 211 4.00 -17.98 -4.34
CA LEU A 211 4.23 -18.31 -5.74
C LEU A 211 3.06 -19.16 -6.25
N LEU A 212 2.43 -18.70 -7.33
CA LEU A 212 1.35 -19.44 -7.95
C LEU A 212 1.89 -20.50 -8.90
N ALA A 213 1.38 -21.73 -8.76
CA ALA A 213 1.52 -22.73 -9.79
C ALA A 213 0.85 -22.23 -11.08
N SER A 214 1.49 -22.48 -12.23
CA SER A 214 1.09 -21.98 -13.55
C SER A 214 -0.42 -22.02 -13.77
N ARG A 215 -1.04 -20.85 -13.90
CA ARG A 215 -2.47 -20.73 -14.21
C ARG A 215 -2.69 -20.65 -15.71
N PRO A 216 -3.78 -21.25 -16.23
CA PRO A 216 -4.04 -21.30 -17.67
C PRO A 216 -4.38 -19.94 -18.29
N SER A 217 -4.82 -18.94 -17.51
CA SER A 217 -5.15 -17.61 -18.03
C SER A 217 -4.54 -16.53 -17.15
N ALA A 218 -3.51 -15.85 -17.66
CA ALA A 218 -3.01 -14.64 -17.04
C ALA A 218 -4.00 -13.48 -17.29
N LEU A 219 -4.20 -12.63 -16.28
CA LEU A 219 -4.91 -11.38 -16.37
C LEU A 219 -4.19 -10.49 -17.40
N THR A 220 -4.88 -10.22 -18.51
CA THR A 220 -4.43 -9.35 -19.60
C THR A 220 -5.37 -8.15 -19.72
N GLY A 221 -4.86 -7.01 -20.16
CA GLY A 221 -5.65 -5.78 -20.28
C GLY A 221 -5.17 -4.66 -19.36
N THR A 222 -6.05 -3.69 -19.11
CA THR A 222 -5.81 -2.54 -18.22
C THR A 222 -6.71 -2.60 -17.01
N TYR A 223 -6.12 -2.34 -15.85
CA TYR A 223 -6.79 -2.41 -14.56
C TYR A 223 -6.31 -1.28 -13.66
N VAL A 224 -7.20 -0.78 -12.82
CA VAL A 224 -6.90 0.18 -11.77
C VAL A 224 -7.02 -0.51 -10.42
N SER A 225 -5.98 -0.39 -9.61
CA SER A 225 -6.02 -0.77 -8.21
C SER A 225 -6.09 0.43 -7.30
N PHE A 226 -6.72 0.26 -6.14
CA PHE A 226 -6.79 1.31 -5.13
C PHE A 226 -6.74 0.74 -3.73
N SER A 227 -6.35 1.59 -2.77
CA SER A 227 -6.58 1.40 -1.36
C SER A 227 -7.11 2.70 -0.77
N ILE A 228 -8.28 2.65 -0.15
CA ILE A 228 -9.04 3.79 0.33
C ILE A 228 -9.32 3.56 1.81
N ALA A 229 -8.91 4.51 2.64
CA ALA A 229 -9.28 4.54 4.05
C ALA A 229 -10.49 5.45 4.24
N VAL A 230 -11.47 4.95 4.98
CA VAL A 230 -12.71 5.64 5.35
C VAL A 230 -12.65 6.00 6.82
#